data_AF-W4FDJ6-F1
#
_entry.id   AF-W4FDJ6-F1
#
_cell.length_a   1.000
_cell.length_b   1.000
_cell.length_c   1.000
_cell.angle_alpha   90.00
_cell.angle_beta   90.00
_cell.angle_gamma   90.00
#
_symmetry.space_group_name_H-M   'P 1'
#
loop_
_entity.id
_entity.type
_entity.pdbx_description
1 polymer ?
#
loop_
_entity_poly.entity_id
_entity_poly.type
_entity_poly.pdbx_seq_one_letter_code
_entity_poly.pdbx_strand_id
1 'polypeptide(L)'
;MFLVAVARPRYDHHAKKMWDGKVGVRPFIRAALALRSSKNRPKGTPVTVPVTIDPKVYFDAVVNKVVSAILSKFPGCRDRGYVSIQQDNASPHKCVTTELLHAQGCDASRYESALTHLHERLGEEAHMEAMVNSLDRLLEPVRGKYRD
;
A
#
# COMPACT_ATOMS: atom_id res chain seq x y z
N MET A 1 6.63 9.32 -5.75
CA MET A 1 7.54 8.53 -4.88
C MET A 1 6.88 7.21 -4.57
N PHE A 2 7.66 6.14 -4.43
CA PHE A 2 7.18 4.81 -4.07
C PHE A 2 7.86 4.38 -2.77
N LEU A 3 7.10 3.79 -1.85
CA LEU A 3 7.64 3.04 -0.72
C LEU A 3 7.78 1.57 -1.13
N VAL A 4 9.01 1.07 -1.09
CA VAL A 4 9.32 -0.31 -1.47
C VAL A 4 9.89 -1.02 -0.26
N ALA A 5 9.27 -2.13 0.11
CA ALA A 5 9.75 -2.99 1.19
C ALA A 5 10.24 -4.31 0.60
N VAL A 6 11.49 -4.65 0.92
CA VAL A 6 12.15 -5.89 0.52
C VAL A 6 12.91 -6.46 1.70
N ALA A 7 13.04 -7.78 1.71
CA ALA A 7 13.82 -8.55 2.66
C ALA A 7 14.79 -9.46 1.91
N ARG A 8 15.69 -10.12 2.63
CA ARG A 8 16.54 -11.15 2.02
C ARG A 8 15.68 -12.35 1.60
N PRO A 9 15.85 -12.86 0.36
CA PRO A 9 15.25 -14.12 -0.03
C PRO A 9 15.59 -15.22 0.97
N ARG A 10 14.61 -16.05 1.32
CA ARG A 10 14.79 -17.11 2.31
C ARG A 10 13.80 -18.24 2.08
N TYR A 11 14.14 -19.43 2.55
CA TYR A 11 13.27 -20.59 2.43
C TYR A 11 12.09 -20.47 3.40
N ASP A 12 10.88 -20.61 2.86
CA ASP A 12 9.65 -20.72 3.64
C ASP A 12 9.32 -22.19 3.89
N HIS A 13 9.46 -22.61 5.14
CA HIS A 13 9.19 -23.99 5.55
C HIS A 13 7.70 -24.37 5.49
N HIS A 14 6.78 -23.40 5.63
CA HIS A 14 5.36 -23.66 5.54
C HIS A 14 4.94 -23.86 4.08
N ALA A 15 5.38 -22.98 3.19
CA ALA A 15 5.07 -23.08 1.77
C ALA A 15 6.00 -24.02 0.99
N LYS A 16 7.03 -24.59 1.64
CA LYS A 16 8.06 -25.48 1.05
C LYS A 16 8.69 -24.91 -0.22
N LYS A 17 8.97 -23.61 -0.24
CA LYS A 17 9.51 -22.89 -1.40
C LYS A 17 10.43 -21.74 -1.01
N MET A 18 11.25 -21.29 -1.95
CA MET A 18 12.02 -20.06 -1.77
C MET A 18 11.09 -18.85 -1.87
N TRP A 19 11.04 -18.03 -0.81
CA TRP A 19 10.43 -16.71 -0.84
C TRP A 19 11.44 -15.71 -1.40
N ASP A 20 11.00 -14.88 -2.35
CA ASP A 20 11.85 -13.96 -3.11
C ASP A 20 12.18 -12.66 -2.35
N GLY A 21 11.73 -12.53 -1.10
CA GLY A 21 11.98 -11.37 -0.26
C GLY A 21 11.12 -10.15 -0.61
N LYS A 22 10.20 -10.24 -1.58
CA LYS A 22 9.36 -9.11 -1.97
C LYS A 22 8.19 -8.95 -1.01
N VAL A 23 8.19 -7.86 -0.25
CA VAL A 23 7.08 -7.52 0.66
C VAL A 23 6.03 -6.71 -0.08
N GLY A 24 6.44 -5.62 -0.74
CA GLY A 24 5.52 -4.84 -1.57
C GLY A 24 6.06 -3.52 -2.10
N VAL A 25 5.29 -2.94 -3.02
CA VAL A 25 5.48 -1.60 -3.59
C VAL A 25 4.21 -0.81 -3.30
N ARG A 26 4.36 0.42 -2.80
CA ARG A 26 3.25 1.31 -2.43
C ARG A 26 3.49 2.70 -3.05
N PRO A 27 2.74 3.09 -4.10
CA PRO A 27 2.84 4.42 -4.66
C PRO A 27 2.19 5.46 -3.73
N PHE A 28 2.85 6.60 -3.53
CA PHE A 28 2.23 7.78 -2.94
C PHE A 28 1.53 8.60 -4.03
N ILE A 29 0.33 8.16 -4.41
CA ILE A 29 -0.51 8.78 -5.43
C ILE A 29 -1.93 8.97 -4.92
N ARG A 30 -2.66 9.91 -5.51
CA ARG A 30 -4.12 10.01 -5.39
C ARG A 30 -4.75 10.11 -6.77
N ALA A 31 -5.99 9.65 -6.89
CA ALA A 31 -6.81 9.95 -8.05
C ALA A 31 -7.26 11.42 -7.97
N ALA A 32 -7.13 12.14 -9.09
CA ALA A 32 -7.63 13.49 -9.26
C ALA A 32 -8.19 13.63 -10.68
N LEU A 33 -9.03 14.63 -10.93
CA LEU A 33 -9.49 14.93 -12.27
C LEU A 33 -8.54 15.89 -12.98
N ALA A 34 -8.29 15.65 -14.26
CA ALA A 34 -7.46 16.53 -15.08
C ALA A 34 -8.06 17.94 -15.14
N LEU A 35 -7.33 18.95 -14.62
CA LEU A 35 -7.81 20.33 -14.56
C LEU A 35 -7.80 21.04 -15.92
N ARG A 36 -6.89 20.64 -16.80
CA ARG A 36 -6.69 21.21 -18.14
C ARG A 36 -6.80 20.11 -19.17
N SER A 37 -7.44 20.44 -20.30
CA SER A 37 -7.42 19.58 -21.47
C SER A 37 -6.04 19.59 -22.12
N SER A 38 -5.67 18.45 -22.70
CA SER A 38 -4.54 18.30 -23.60
C SER A 38 -4.95 17.32 -24.71
N LYS A 39 -4.15 17.25 -25.78
CA LYS A 39 -4.46 16.44 -26.98
C LYS A 39 -4.89 15.00 -26.66
N ASN A 40 -4.27 14.38 -25.66
CA ASN A 40 -4.53 12.97 -25.29
C ASN A 40 -5.24 12.84 -23.93
N ARG A 41 -5.69 13.94 -23.32
CA ARG A 41 -6.30 13.93 -22.00
C ARG A 41 -7.31 15.08 -21.88
N PRO A 42 -8.59 14.81 -22.15
CA PRO A 42 -9.67 15.76 -21.90
C PRO A 42 -9.66 16.29 -20.47
N LYS A 43 -10.21 17.49 -20.27
CA LYS A 43 -10.48 17.99 -18.91
C LYS A 43 -11.48 17.04 -18.24
N GLY A 44 -11.26 16.71 -16.98
CA GLY A 44 -12.11 15.78 -16.23
C GLY A 44 -11.71 14.31 -16.35
N THR A 45 -10.71 13.93 -17.15
CA THR A 45 -10.20 12.55 -17.16
C THR A 45 -9.54 12.21 -15.82
N PRO A 46 -9.81 11.05 -15.21
CA PRO A 46 -9.12 10.62 -13.99
C PRO A 46 -7.62 10.46 -14.26
N VAL A 47 -6.82 11.04 -13.38
CA VAL A 47 -5.37 11.00 -13.41
C VAL A 47 -4.83 10.64 -12.04
N THR A 48 -3.74 9.89 -12.03
CA THR A 48 -2.95 9.67 -10.83
C THR A 48 -1.99 10.83 -10.66
N VAL A 49 -2.11 11.56 -9.55
CA VAL A 49 -1.19 12.65 -9.20
C VAL A 49 -0.35 12.25 -7.99
N PRO A 50 0.94 12.62 -7.97
CA PRO A 50 1.79 12.35 -6.81
C PRO A 50 1.29 13.11 -5.58
N VAL A 51 1.46 12.50 -4.41
CA VAL A 51 1.14 13.12 -3.12
C VAL A 51 2.45 13.56 -2.44
N THR A 52 2.44 14.75 -1.85
CA THR A 52 3.53 15.23 -1.00
C THR A 52 3.56 14.42 0.29
N ILE A 53 4.73 13.97 0.70
CA ILE A 53 4.88 13.05 1.82
C ILE A 53 5.36 13.83 3.02
N ASP A 54 4.49 13.95 4.00
CA ASP A 54 4.83 14.41 5.34
C ASP A 54 5.17 13.20 6.24
N PRO A 55 5.75 13.42 7.43
CA PRO A 55 6.07 12.32 8.35
C PRO A 55 4.84 11.50 8.77
N LYS A 56 3.64 12.08 8.82
CA LYS A 56 2.42 11.38 9.24
C LYS A 56 1.93 10.42 8.16
N VAL A 57 1.87 10.87 6.90
CA VAL A 57 1.55 10.06 5.72
C VAL A 57 2.57 8.94 5.54
N TYR A 58 3.85 9.23 5.81
CA TYR A 58 4.88 8.20 5.77
C TYR A 58 4.70 7.15 6.86
N PHE A 59 4.49 7.57 8.11
CA PHE A 59 4.28 6.67 9.25
C PHE A 59 3.05 5.77 9.02
N ASP A 60 1.94 6.35 8.60
CA ASP A 60 0.70 5.63 8.29
C ASP A 60 0.92 4.57 7.19
N ALA A 61 1.64 4.93 6.13
CA ALA A 61 1.98 3.98 5.08
C ALA A 61 2.86 2.83 5.59
N VAL A 62 3.79 3.09 6.51
CA VAL A 62 4.63 2.02 7.09
C VAL A 62 3.78 1.07 7.93
N VAL A 63 2.96 1.58 8.84
CA VAL A 63 2.12 0.75 9.73
C VAL A 63 1.08 -0.03 8.91
N ASN A 64 0.23 0.68 8.17
CA ASN A 64 -0.94 0.06 7.54
C ASN A 64 -0.61 -0.72 6.29
N LYS A 65 0.51 -0.40 5.61
CA LYS A 65 0.87 -1.05 4.34
C LYS A 65 2.07 -1.97 4.45
N VAL A 66 3.15 -1.53 5.10
CA VAL A 66 4.39 -2.32 5.18
C VAL A 66 4.29 -3.37 6.26
N VAL A 67 3.96 -3.00 7.50
CA VAL A 67 3.85 -3.97 8.61
C VAL A 67 2.78 -5.01 8.30
N SER A 68 1.60 -4.59 7.84
CA SER A 68 0.56 -5.50 7.34
C SER A 68 1.07 -6.48 6.29
N ALA A 69 1.84 -6.01 5.29
CA ALA A 69 2.41 -6.88 4.27
C ALA A 69 3.52 -7.81 4.80
N ILE A 70 4.30 -7.37 5.79
CA ILE A 70 5.26 -8.22 6.50
C ILE A 70 4.52 -9.34 7.21
N LEU A 71 3.50 -9.03 8.01
CA LEU A 71 2.72 -10.05 8.74
C LEU A 71 2.08 -11.07 7.80
N SER A 72 1.63 -10.64 6.62
CA SER A 72 0.98 -11.53 5.64
C SER A 72 1.95 -12.38 4.82
N LYS A 73 3.14 -11.85 4.47
CA LYS A 73 4.02 -12.48 3.46
C LYS A 73 5.36 -12.95 4.01
N PHE A 74 5.83 -12.34 5.09
CA PHE A 74 7.14 -12.63 5.62
C PHE A 74 7.10 -14.04 6.23
N PRO A 75 7.92 -14.99 5.73
CA PRO A 75 7.95 -16.34 6.28
C PRO A 75 8.38 -16.25 7.75
N GLY A 76 7.85 -17.10 8.63
CA GLY A 76 8.22 -17.08 10.05
C GLY A 76 9.74 -17.15 10.27
N CYS A 77 10.24 -16.48 11.30
CA CYS A 77 11.65 -16.53 11.67
C CYS A 77 11.83 -17.54 12.83
N ARG A 78 12.58 -18.61 12.60
CA ARG A 78 12.87 -19.62 13.65
C ARG A 78 13.84 -19.11 14.72
N ASP A 79 14.70 -18.14 14.38
CA ASP A 79 15.91 -17.88 15.19
C ASP A 79 15.91 -16.54 15.96
N ARG A 80 15.14 -15.52 15.51
CA ARG A 80 15.25 -14.17 16.09
C ARG A 80 13.98 -13.57 16.66
N GLY A 81 12.81 -14.19 16.49
CA GLY A 81 11.56 -13.73 17.12
C GLY A 81 11.04 -12.33 16.71
N TYR A 82 11.80 -11.51 15.96
CA TYR A 82 11.40 -10.19 15.50
C TYR A 82 11.88 -9.88 14.08
N VAL A 83 11.23 -8.90 13.42
CA VAL A 83 11.59 -8.36 12.11
C VAL A 83 12.10 -6.93 12.31
N SER A 84 13.31 -6.64 11.84
CA SER A 84 13.86 -5.28 11.85
C SER A 84 13.55 -4.57 10.53
N ILE A 85 12.99 -3.36 10.62
CA ILE A 85 12.76 -2.47 9.48
C ILE A 85 13.93 -1.50 9.41
N GLN A 86 14.64 -1.48 8.29
CA GLN A 86 15.72 -0.53 8.02
C GLN A 86 15.26 0.51 7.00
N GLN A 87 15.59 1.77 7.27
CA GLN A 87 15.25 2.92 6.44
C GLN A 87 16.46 3.83 6.30
N ASP A 88 16.48 4.68 5.27
CA ASP A 88 17.42 5.79 5.14
C ASP A 88 16.99 7.00 6.00
N ASN A 89 17.91 7.93 6.25
CA ASN A 89 17.72 9.06 7.17
C ASN A 89 17.00 10.27 6.53
N ALA A 90 16.09 10.04 5.59
CA ALA A 90 15.29 11.15 5.03
C ALA A 90 14.43 11.78 6.13
N SER A 91 14.16 13.09 6.03
CA SER A 91 13.44 13.84 7.08
C SER A 91 12.11 13.17 7.50
N PRO A 92 11.25 12.69 6.57
CA PRO A 92 10.01 12.03 6.93
C PRO A 92 10.18 10.66 7.62
N HIS A 93 11.34 10.01 7.54
CA HIS A 93 11.52 8.64 8.03
C HIS A 93 11.80 8.60 9.54
N LYS A 94 12.25 9.73 10.10
CA LYS A 94 12.54 9.87 11.54
C LYS A 94 11.33 9.65 12.44
N CYS A 95 10.12 9.68 11.90
CA CYS A 95 8.89 9.37 12.64
C CYS A 95 8.68 7.88 12.90
N VAL A 96 9.40 6.98 12.22
CA VAL A 96 9.25 5.53 12.38
C VAL A 96 10.19 5.07 13.48
N THR A 97 9.76 5.20 14.73
CA THR A 97 10.51 4.73 15.90
C THR A 97 9.95 3.41 16.41
N THR A 98 10.81 2.60 17.05
CA THR A 98 10.40 1.35 17.70
C THR A 98 9.28 1.58 18.70
N GLU A 99 9.35 2.66 19.49
CA GLU A 99 8.32 3.04 20.47
C GLU A 99 6.96 3.28 19.81
N LEU A 100 6.92 4.00 18.69
CA LEU A 100 5.68 4.28 17.97
C LEU A 100 5.13 3.03 17.28
N LEU A 101 5.99 2.15 16.76
CA LEU A 101 5.54 0.86 16.22
C LEU A 101 4.93 -0.02 17.31
N HIS A 102 5.56 -0.09 18.49
CA HIS A 102 5.02 -0.84 19.62
C HIS A 102 3.69 -0.24 20.11
N ALA A 103 3.57 1.10 20.18
CA ALA A 103 2.33 1.77 20.54
C ALA A 103 1.18 1.47 19.55
N GLN A 104 1.49 1.19 18.28
CA GLN A 104 0.52 0.75 17.27
C GLN A 104 0.26 -0.77 17.29
N GLY A 105 0.72 -1.48 18.32
CA GLY A 105 0.49 -2.92 18.47
C GLY A 105 1.38 -3.79 17.57
N CYS A 106 2.46 -3.23 17.01
CA CYS A 106 3.48 -4.01 16.30
C CYS A 106 4.45 -4.64 17.31
N ASP A 107 3.93 -5.56 18.12
CA ASP A 107 4.68 -6.43 19.04
C ASP A 107 4.79 -7.83 18.42
N ALA A 108 5.93 -8.50 18.65
CA ALA A 108 6.16 -9.91 18.35
C ALA A 108 5.10 -10.88 18.93
N SER A 109 4.23 -10.43 19.84
CA SER A 109 3.32 -11.28 20.61
C SER A 109 1.87 -11.41 20.10
N ARG A 110 1.38 -10.63 19.14
CA ARG A 110 -0.08 -10.55 18.87
C ARG A 110 -0.51 -10.77 17.41
N TYR A 111 -1.25 -11.87 17.19
CA TYR A 111 -1.89 -12.25 15.93
C TYR A 111 -3.11 -11.37 15.54
N GLU A 112 -3.65 -10.59 16.48
CA GLU A 112 -4.90 -9.81 16.27
C GLU A 112 -4.75 -8.65 15.26
N SER A 113 -3.55 -8.09 15.09
CA SER A 113 -3.30 -7.01 14.11
C SER A 113 -3.51 -7.47 12.66
N ALA A 114 -3.25 -8.74 12.37
CA ALA A 114 -3.41 -9.31 11.04
C ALA A 114 -4.88 -9.34 10.58
N LEU A 115 -5.83 -9.53 11.50
CA LEU A 115 -7.27 -9.57 11.21
C LEU A 115 -7.86 -8.17 10.94
N THR A 116 -7.36 -7.15 11.65
CA THR A 116 -7.76 -5.75 11.44
C THR A 116 -7.29 -5.24 10.08
N HIS A 117 -6.05 -5.58 9.68
CA HIS A 117 -5.50 -5.18 8.38
C HIS A 117 -6.12 -5.91 7.18
N LEU A 118 -6.59 -7.15 7.35
CA LEU A 118 -7.36 -7.86 6.32
C LEU A 118 -8.69 -7.14 6.03
N HIS A 119 -9.36 -6.62 7.07
CA HIS A 119 -10.58 -5.84 6.92
C HIS A 119 -10.34 -4.49 6.21
N GLU A 120 -9.29 -3.76 6.57
CA GLU A 120 -8.93 -2.51 5.88
C GLU A 120 -8.57 -2.75 4.41
N ARG A 121 -7.85 -3.83 4.10
CA ARG A 121 -7.49 -4.18 2.72
C ARG A 121 -8.71 -4.52 1.87
N LEU A 122 -9.66 -5.27 2.42
CA LEU A 122 -10.94 -5.53 1.75
C LEU A 122 -11.72 -4.23 1.55
N GLY A 123 -11.67 -3.30 2.51
CA GLY A 123 -12.29 -1.98 2.39
C GLY A 123 -11.67 -1.10 1.29
N GLU A 124 -10.35 -1.09 1.17
CA GLU A 124 -9.64 -0.33 0.13
C GLU A 124 -9.81 -0.93 -1.27
N GLU A 125 -9.76 -2.26 -1.38
CA GLU A 125 -10.05 -2.96 -2.64
C GLU A 125 -11.50 -2.68 -3.07
N ALA A 126 -12.47 -2.76 -2.15
CA ALA A 126 -13.87 -2.42 -2.42
C ALA A 126 -14.06 -0.93 -2.80
N HIS A 127 -13.35 0.00 -2.16
CA HIS A 127 -13.43 1.42 -2.49
C HIS A 127 -12.82 1.72 -3.87
N MET A 128 -11.68 1.11 -4.20
CA MET A 128 -11.09 1.24 -5.54
C MET A 128 -12.01 0.64 -6.60
N GLU A 129 -12.59 -0.53 -6.33
CA GLU A 129 -13.53 -1.18 -7.24
C GLU A 129 -14.81 -0.35 -7.42
N ALA A 130 -15.33 0.26 -6.35
CA ALA A 130 -16.46 1.20 -6.42
C ALA A 130 -16.11 2.47 -7.24
N MET A 131 -14.89 3.01 -7.06
CA MET A 131 -14.41 4.13 -7.87
C MET A 131 -14.34 3.76 -9.36
N VAL A 132 -13.83 2.57 -9.69
CA VAL A 132 -13.75 2.09 -11.10
C VAL A 132 -15.15 1.87 -11.68
N ASN A 133 -16.03 1.18 -10.95
CA ASN A 133 -17.39 0.87 -11.40
C ASN A 133 -18.25 2.12 -11.55
N SER A 134 -18.10 3.11 -10.67
CA SER A 134 -18.79 4.41 -10.82
C SER A 134 -18.30 5.19 -12.05
N LEU A 135 -17.01 5.08 -12.38
CA LEU A 135 -16.41 5.72 -13.54
C LEU A 135 -16.88 5.07 -14.86
N ASP A 136 -16.99 3.75 -14.89
CA ASP A 136 -17.55 3.03 -16.03
C ASP A 136 -19.03 3.39 -16.24
N ARG A 137 -19.84 3.48 -15.16
CA ARG A 137 -21.24 3.93 -15.24
C ARG A 137 -21.42 5.34 -15.82
N LEU A 138 -20.47 6.24 -15.57
CA LEU A 138 -20.50 7.60 -16.11
C LEU A 138 -20.06 7.66 -17.59
N LEU A 139 -19.37 6.63 -18.08
CA LEU A 139 -18.91 6.51 -19.47
C LEU A 139 -19.88 5.71 -20.36
N GLU A 140 -20.78 4.91 -19.79
CA GLU A 140 -21.87 4.20 -20.48
C GLU A 140 -22.70 5.10 -21.45
N PRO A 141 -23.18 6.29 -21.07
CA PRO A 141 -23.97 7.14 -21.98
C PRO A 141 -23.14 7.78 -23.11
N VAL A 142 -21.81 7.82 -22.98
CA VAL A 142 -20.91 8.40 -23.99
C VAL A 142 -20.55 7.37 -25.07
N ARG A 143 -20.48 6.08 -24.72
CA ARG A 143 -20.20 4.99 -25.66
C ARG A 143 -21.36 4.72 -26.64
N GLY A 144 -22.60 5.07 -26.27
CA GLY A 144 -23.78 4.94 -27.13
C GLY A 144 -23.95 6.00 -28.23
N LYS A 145 -23.13 7.06 -28.23
CA LYS A 145 -23.24 8.15 -29.23
C LYS A 145 -22.30 8.02 -30.44
N TYR A 146 -21.49 6.97 -30.49
CA TYR A 146 -20.55 6.67 -31.58
C TYR A 146 -20.81 5.29 -32.22
N ARG A 147 -22.07 4.85 -32.22
CA ARG A 147 -22.54 3.70 -33.01
C ARG A 147 -23.67 4.19 -33.91
N ASP A 148 -23.29 4.91 -34.96
CA ASP A 148 -24.04 5.10 -36.22
C ASP A 148 -23.01 5.28 -37.33
#